data_AF-A0A1D2MVF3-F1
#
_entry.id   AF-A0A1D2MVF3-F1
#
_cell.length_a   1.000
_cell.length_b   1.000
_cell.length_c   1.000
_cell.angle_alpha   90.00
_cell.angle_beta   90.00
_cell.angle_gamma   90.00
#
_symmetry.space_group_name_H-M   'P 1'
#
loop_
_entity.id
_entity.type
_entity.pdbx_description
1 polymer ?
#
loop_
_entity_poly.entity_id
_entity_poly.type
_entity_poly.pdbx_seq_one_letter_code
_entity_poly.pdbx_strand_id
1 'polypeptide(L)'
;MSGVSAMPRCPPNGVENVDPVDCPYGISSDYCGRKVCAKGPGQICGVGLFKLLGSCGEGLYCNCGRCTGCSMLTMECFDKTCV
;
A
#
# COMPACT_ATOMS: atom_id res chain seq x y z
N MET A 1 -14.07 32.13 -0.42
CA MET A 1 -13.87 30.91 0.41
C MET A 1 -13.80 29.71 -0.54
N SER A 2 -12.61 29.28 -0.94
CA SER A 2 -12.44 28.10 -1.80
C SER A 2 -11.29 27.26 -1.26
N GLY A 3 -11.56 26.55 -0.16
CA GLY A 3 -10.72 25.47 0.31
C GLY A 3 -11.10 24.20 -0.43
N VAL A 4 -10.57 24.00 -1.64
CA VAL A 4 -10.53 22.66 -2.22
C VAL A 4 -9.51 21.86 -1.41
N SER A 5 -9.98 21.14 -0.40
CA SER A 5 -9.19 20.06 0.18
C SER A 5 -8.72 19.18 -0.96
N ALA A 6 -7.41 19.13 -1.22
CA ALA A 6 -6.77 18.30 -2.22
C ALA A 6 -6.85 16.80 -1.88
N MET A 7 -7.91 16.41 -1.18
CA MET A 7 -8.21 15.05 -0.80
C MET A 7 -8.65 14.31 -2.07
N PRO A 8 -7.91 13.28 -2.49
CA PRO A 8 -8.29 12.48 -3.65
C PRO A 8 -9.70 11.93 -3.44
N ARG A 9 -10.59 12.14 -4.41
CA ARG A 9 -11.93 11.55 -4.36
C ARG A 9 -11.79 10.05 -4.57
N CYS A 10 -12.44 9.28 -3.69
CA CYS A 10 -12.57 7.84 -3.88
C CYS A 10 -13.46 7.56 -5.09
N PRO A 11 -12.97 6.87 -6.13
CA PRO A 11 -13.82 6.51 -7.25
C PRO A 11 -14.86 5.47 -6.80
N PRO A 12 -16.13 5.60 -7.22
CA PRO A 12 -17.22 4.74 -6.75
C PRO A 12 -17.08 3.26 -7.18
N ASN A 13 -16.23 2.96 -8.17
CA ASN A 13 -16.21 1.65 -8.83
C ASN A 13 -14.98 0.77 -8.53
N GLY A 14 -14.14 1.10 -7.55
CA GLY A 14 -12.96 0.29 -7.25
C GLY A 14 -13.19 -0.76 -6.17
N VAL A 15 -14.25 -1.55 -6.24
CA VAL A 15 -14.40 -2.69 -5.33
C VAL A 15 -13.59 -3.84 -5.88
N GLU A 16 -12.27 -3.81 -5.66
CA GLU A 16 -11.49 -5.03 -5.75
C GLU A 16 -11.75 -5.77 -4.44
N ASN A 17 -12.80 -6.60 -4.40
CA ASN A 17 -12.94 -7.59 -3.34
C ASN A 17 -11.85 -8.62 -3.56
N VAL A 18 -10.60 -8.29 -3.19
CA VAL A 18 -9.51 -9.21 -3.41
C VAL A 18 -9.59 -10.31 -2.39
N ASP A 19 -9.72 -11.54 -2.88
CA ASP A 19 -9.65 -12.72 -2.05
C ASP A 19 -8.24 -12.83 -1.45
N PRO A 20 -8.12 -13.17 -0.16
CA PRO A 20 -6.82 -13.26 0.51
C PRO A 20 -5.90 -14.31 -0.10
N VAL A 21 -6.46 -15.25 -0.88
CA VAL A 21 -5.71 -16.29 -1.61
C VAL A 21 -4.88 -15.70 -2.76
N ASP A 22 -5.36 -14.64 -3.40
CA ASP A 22 -4.68 -14.01 -4.54
C ASP A 22 -3.64 -12.95 -4.12
N CYS A 23 -3.56 -12.63 -2.83
CA CYS A 23 -2.62 -11.65 -2.29
C CYS A 23 -1.47 -12.32 -1.51
N PRO A 24 -0.31 -12.59 -2.15
CA PRO A 24 0.81 -13.26 -1.49
C PRO A 24 1.38 -12.48 -0.29
N TYR A 25 1.19 -11.16 -0.27
CA TYR A 25 1.64 -10.26 0.80
C TYR A 25 0.51 -9.81 1.73
N GLY A 26 -0.66 -10.45 1.64
CA GLY A 26 -1.83 -10.15 2.45
C GLY A 26 -2.68 -9.02 1.90
N ILE A 27 -3.72 -8.65 2.65
CA ILE A 27 -4.68 -7.61 2.28
C ILE A 27 -4.36 -6.35 3.07
N SER A 28 -4.42 -5.20 2.41
CA SER A 28 -4.36 -3.89 3.05
C SER A 28 -5.60 -3.06 2.73
N SER A 29 -5.87 -2.05 3.55
CA SER A 29 -6.93 -1.08 3.27
C SER A 29 -6.34 0.14 2.57
N ASP A 30 -6.89 0.45 1.40
CA ASP A 30 -6.60 1.70 0.71
C ASP A 30 -7.17 2.91 1.49
N TYR A 31 -6.75 4.12 1.14
CA TYR A 31 -7.25 5.37 1.73
C TYR A 31 -8.80 5.47 1.73
N CYS A 32 -9.44 4.85 0.73
CA CYS A 32 -10.89 4.80 0.60
C CYS A 32 -11.58 3.70 1.44
N GLY A 33 -10.84 2.97 2.29
CA GLY A 33 -11.38 1.88 3.12
C GLY A 33 -11.66 0.58 2.35
N ARG A 34 -11.13 0.44 1.14
CA ARG A 34 -11.32 -0.72 0.27
C ARG A 34 -10.20 -1.72 0.51
N LYS A 35 -10.53 -3.01 0.53
CA LYS A 35 -9.53 -4.08 0.61
C LYS A 35 -8.79 -4.14 -0.72
N VAL A 36 -7.46 -4.17 -0.68
CA VAL A 36 -6.59 -4.29 -1.86
C VAL A 36 -5.43 -5.22 -1.49
N CYS A 37 -4.79 -5.85 -2.48
CA CYS A 37 -3.54 -6.57 -2.17
C CYS A 37 -2.49 -5.61 -1.63
N ALA A 38 -1.86 -6.03 -0.54
CA ALA A 38 -0.74 -5.31 0.00
C ALA A 38 0.49 -5.45 -0.91
N LYS A 39 1.32 -4.41 -0.91
CA LYS A 39 2.55 -4.39 -1.71
C LYS A 39 3.64 -5.24 -1.06
N GLY A 40 4.34 -6.00 -1.89
CA GLY A 40 5.47 -6.83 -1.49
C GLY A 40 6.78 -6.06 -1.31
N PRO A 41 7.83 -6.72 -0.82
CA PRO A 41 9.15 -6.12 -0.61
C PRO A 41 9.71 -5.55 -1.93
N GLY A 42 10.21 -4.31 -1.91
CA GLY A 42 10.77 -3.63 -3.08
C GLY A 42 9.76 -3.05 -4.08
N GLN A 43 8.47 -3.37 -3.93
CA GLN A 43 7.42 -2.77 -4.75
C GLN A 43 7.19 -1.30 -4.41
N ILE A 44 6.68 -0.55 -5.39
CA ILE A 44 6.36 0.86 -5.22
C ILE A 44 5.18 1.01 -4.26
N CYS A 45 5.33 1.89 -3.28
CA CYS A 45 4.32 2.25 -2.29
C CYS A 45 4.10 3.75 -2.23
N GLY A 46 2.95 4.16 -1.68
CA GLY A 46 2.57 5.56 -1.61
C GLY A 46 3.29 6.28 -0.48
N VAL A 47 4.06 7.32 -0.80
CA VAL A 47 4.55 8.29 0.19
C VAL A 47 3.49 9.35 0.48
N GLY A 48 3.38 9.75 1.76
CA GLY A 48 2.42 10.77 2.21
C GLY A 48 1.12 10.22 2.82
N LEU A 49 0.25 11.13 3.25
CA LEU A 49 -0.96 10.82 4.05
C LEU A 49 -1.97 9.91 3.33
N PHE A 50 -2.10 10.05 2.01
CA PHE A 50 -3.13 9.36 1.25
C PHE A 50 -2.69 8.02 0.68
N LYS A 51 -1.40 7.64 0.82
CA LYS A 51 -0.83 6.37 0.34
C LYS A 51 -1.37 5.88 -1.02
N LEU A 52 -1.55 6.80 -1.97
CA LEU A 52 -2.28 6.56 -3.23
C LEU A 52 -1.69 5.45 -4.11
N LEU A 53 -0.41 5.12 -3.93
CA LEU A 53 0.26 4.05 -4.68
C LEU A 53 0.15 2.69 -3.97
N GLY A 54 -0.61 2.61 -2.88
CA GLY A 54 -0.83 1.41 -2.09
C GLY A 54 0.01 1.34 -0.82
N SER A 55 -0.41 0.45 0.08
CA SER A 55 0.20 0.16 1.37
C SER A 55 1.01 -1.13 1.30
N CYS A 56 2.10 -1.20 2.06
CA CYS A 56 2.93 -2.39 2.18
C CYS A 56 2.24 -3.48 3.01
N GLY A 57 2.61 -4.75 2.76
CA GLY A 57 2.16 -5.91 3.52
C GLY A 57 2.67 -5.93 4.95
N GLU A 58 2.20 -6.91 5.72
CA GLU A 58 2.58 -7.07 7.12
C GLU A 58 4.08 -7.32 7.29
N GLY A 59 4.72 -6.59 8.22
CA GLY A 59 6.17 -6.60 8.43
C GLY A 59 6.97 -5.67 7.51
N LEU A 60 6.32 -5.03 6.52
CA LEU A 60 6.93 -4.07 5.61
C LEU A 60 6.44 -2.65 5.90
N TYR A 61 7.31 -1.65 5.70
CA TYR A 61 6.96 -0.24 5.79
C TYR A 61 7.40 0.51 4.53
N CYS A 62 6.68 1.58 4.18
CA CYS A 62 7.00 2.35 2.99
C CYS A 62 8.15 3.32 3.29
N ASN A 63 9.32 3.06 2.69
CA ASN A 63 10.50 3.93 2.78
C ASN A 63 10.91 4.39 1.37
N CYS A 64 10.97 5.72 1.17
CA CYS A 64 11.27 6.35 -0.13
C CYS A 64 10.49 5.77 -1.33
N GLY A 65 9.20 5.53 -1.12
CA GLY A 65 8.32 5.03 -2.17
C GLY A 65 8.53 3.55 -2.50
N ARG A 66 9.27 2.79 -1.68
CA ARG A 66 9.33 1.33 -1.76
C ARG A 66 9.05 0.66 -0.44
N CYS A 67 8.49 -0.55 -0.49
CA CYS A 67 8.30 -1.35 0.71
C CYS A 67 9.64 -1.93 1.18
N THR A 68 10.04 -1.55 2.38
CA THR A 68 11.29 -1.94 3.04
C THR A 68 10.95 -2.72 4.32
N GLY A 69 11.80 -3.68 4.68
CA GLY A 69 11.57 -4.63 5.79
C GLY A 69 11.45 -6.06 5.29
N CYS A 70 10.87 -6.94 6.11
CA CYS A 70 10.64 -8.34 5.76
C CYS A 70 9.16 -8.67 5.81
N SER A 71 8.63 -9.29 4.75
CA SER A 71 7.26 -9.77 4.74
C SER A 71 7.09 -10.91 5.74
N MET A 72 6.08 -10.84 6.59
CA MET A 72 5.76 -11.92 7.54
C MET A 72 5.15 -13.16 6.85
N LEU A 73 4.66 -13.03 5.60
CA LEU A 73 4.00 -14.12 4.88
C LEU A 73 4.97 -14.88 3.98
N THR A 74 5.77 -14.18 3.18
CA THR A 74 6.72 -14.82 2.25
C THR A 74 8.14 -14.92 2.82
N MET A 75 8.42 -14.28 3.97
CA MET A 75 9.77 -14.17 4.55
C MET A 75 10.79 -13.47 3.64
N GLU A 76 10.33 -12.78 2.59
CA GLU A 76 11.17 -12.01 1.70
C GLU A 76 11.51 -10.65 2.32
N CYS A 77 12.78 -10.27 2.26
CA CYS A 77 13.27 -9.01 2.79
C CYS A 77 13.74 -8.09 1.68
N PHE A 78 13.46 -6.79 1.83
CA PHE A 78 14.00 -5.74 1.00
C PHE A 78 14.57 -4.63 1.88
N ASP A 79 15.87 -4.42 1.76
CA ASP A 79 16.59 -3.34 2.42
C ASP A 79 17.14 -2.40 1.35
N LYS A 80 16.34 -1.41 0.97
CA LYS A 80 16.90 -0.19 0.38
C LYS A 80 16.70 0.95 1.36
N THR A 81 17.84 1.46 1.80
CA THR A 81 17.97 2.79 2.36
C THR A 81 18.08 3.78 1.22
N CYS A 82 17.47 4.94 1.40
CA CYS A 82 17.51 6.01 0.41
C CYS A 82 18.88 6.67 0.52
N VAL A 83 19.61 6.70 -0.59
CA VAL A 83 20.87 7.45 -0.78
C VAL A 83 20.61 8.61 -1.71
#